data_AF-A0A7Y4NFL2-F1
#
_entry.id   AF-A0A7Y4NFL2-F1
#
_cell.length_a   1.000
_cell.length_b   1.000
_cell.length_c   1.000
_cell.angle_alpha   90.00
_cell.angle_beta   90.00
_cell.angle_gamma   90.00
#
_symmetry.space_group_name_H-M   'P 1'
#
loop_
_entity.id
_entity.type
_entity.pdbx_description
1 polymer ?
#
loop_
_entity_poly.entity_id
_entity_poly.type
_entity_poly.pdbx_seq_one_letter_code
_entity_poly.pdbx_strand_id
1 'polypeptide(L)'
;MPRLQLFELEDQPWFPKVLRRGVTDFLAYVWSLSDDRYSEFVKRLKGAMAAMGETQLLDMASGSAGPVPKLLEMLETQEGYKATALLTDLYPEISAFEKVKAANPGRIDYVTTPVDATAVPATFKGFRIMCNSFHHLPPDMARKVLADAVAQRRGIAIMELVERRGPAIAMTAAALINVPLTTPFIRPVRADRLALTYLMPLIPIAAAFDGVVSCLRTYSVEEMRELTHGLGDDYVWEIERLTNPGNPFGMMMLIGRPANASQA
;
A
#
# COMPACT_ATOMS: atom_id res chain seq x y z
N MET A 1 -10.47 -12.85 15.38
CA MET A 1 -11.71 -12.50 14.62
C MET A 1 -11.46 -12.87 13.18
N PRO A 2 -12.38 -13.58 12.49
CA PRO A 2 -12.19 -13.95 11.08
C PRO A 2 -12.13 -12.72 10.17
N ARG A 3 -11.50 -12.87 9.00
CA ARG A 3 -11.51 -11.85 7.94
C ARG A 3 -12.91 -11.65 7.41
N LEU A 4 -13.28 -10.40 7.13
CA LEU A 4 -14.55 -10.07 6.50
C LEU A 4 -14.30 -9.43 5.13
N GLN A 5 -14.94 -9.93 4.09
CA GLN A 5 -14.94 -9.30 2.76
C GLN A 5 -16.08 -8.27 2.68
N LEU A 6 -15.89 -7.13 3.33
CA LEU A 6 -16.81 -6.00 3.26
C LEU A 6 -16.43 -5.06 2.11
N PHE A 7 -17.33 -4.13 1.78
CA PHE A 7 -17.07 -3.09 0.78
C PHE A 7 -16.59 -1.81 1.46
N GLU A 8 -15.69 -1.10 0.81
CA GLU A 8 -15.34 0.28 1.13
C GLU A 8 -16.20 1.21 0.28
N LEU A 9 -16.56 2.36 0.84
CA LEU A 9 -17.31 3.42 0.17
C LEU A 9 -16.51 3.97 -1.00
N GLU A 10 -15.21 4.21 -0.82
CA GLU A 10 -14.34 4.75 -1.86
C GLU A 10 -14.21 3.85 -3.10
N ASP A 11 -14.32 2.53 -2.91
CA ASP A 11 -14.34 1.53 -4.00
C ASP A 11 -15.61 1.64 -4.87
N GLN A 12 -16.67 2.30 -4.39
CA GLN A 12 -17.96 2.29 -5.09
C GLN A 12 -18.04 3.32 -6.21
N PRO A 13 -18.53 2.96 -7.42
CA PRO A 13 -18.61 3.87 -8.56
C PRO A 13 -19.55 5.06 -8.30
N TRP A 14 -20.54 4.90 -7.42
CA TRP A 14 -21.49 5.93 -7.03
C TRP A 14 -20.97 6.88 -5.94
N PHE A 15 -19.83 6.57 -5.31
CA PHE A 15 -19.36 7.37 -4.18
C PHE A 15 -18.87 8.75 -4.65
N PRO A 16 -19.36 9.85 -4.04
CA PRO A 16 -19.09 11.20 -4.53
C PRO A 16 -17.60 11.53 -4.65
N LYS A 17 -17.17 12.00 -5.82
CA LYS A 17 -15.77 12.37 -6.09
C LYS A 17 -15.19 13.36 -5.08
N VAL A 18 -16.02 14.27 -4.56
CA VAL A 18 -15.62 15.26 -3.55
C VAL A 18 -15.28 14.60 -2.20
N LEU A 19 -16.02 13.56 -1.80
CA LEU A 19 -15.79 12.82 -0.57
C LEU A 19 -14.57 11.93 -0.71
N ARG A 20 -14.46 11.18 -1.82
CA ARG A 20 -13.28 10.36 -2.14
C ARG A 20 -12.01 11.18 -2.06
N ARG A 21 -11.97 12.32 -2.75
CA ARG A 21 -10.81 13.24 -2.67
C ARG A 21 -10.55 13.71 -1.24
N GLY A 22 -11.60 14.01 -0.47
CA GLY A 22 -11.47 14.46 0.91
C GLY A 22 -10.81 13.41 1.81
N VAL A 23 -11.18 12.14 1.66
CA VAL A 23 -10.56 11.04 2.42
C VAL A 23 -9.14 10.76 1.92
N THR A 24 -8.91 10.69 0.61
CA THR A 24 -7.55 10.49 0.07
C THR A 24 -6.59 11.62 0.46
N ASP A 25 -7.05 12.87 0.46
CA ASP A 25 -6.26 14.03 0.92
C ASP A 25 -5.87 13.89 2.40
N PHE A 26 -6.81 13.41 3.23
CA PHE A 26 -6.58 13.14 4.65
C PHE A 26 -5.55 12.03 4.85
N LEU A 27 -5.70 10.90 4.15
CA LEU A 27 -4.77 9.78 4.23
C LEU A 27 -3.37 10.19 3.79
N ALA A 28 -3.25 10.88 2.66
CA ALA A 28 -1.97 11.39 2.16
C ALA A 28 -1.28 12.32 3.18
N TYR A 29 -2.04 13.23 3.80
CA TYR A 29 -1.51 14.12 4.85
C TYR A 29 -1.08 13.35 6.09
N VAL A 30 -1.94 12.48 6.64
CA VAL A 30 -1.60 11.72 7.85
C VAL A 30 -0.40 10.83 7.61
N TRP A 31 -0.30 10.20 6.44
CA TRP A 31 0.82 9.35 6.05
C TRP A 31 2.13 10.11 5.79
N SER A 32 2.07 11.42 5.53
CA SER A 32 3.27 12.26 5.43
C SER A 32 3.79 12.77 6.79
N LEU A 33 3.06 12.59 7.89
CA LEU A 33 3.45 13.13 9.21
C LEU A 33 4.65 12.44 9.86
N SER A 34 5.00 11.23 9.46
CA SER A 34 6.08 10.45 10.07
C SER A 34 6.64 9.41 9.10
N ASP A 35 7.94 9.53 8.87
CA ASP A 35 8.76 8.61 8.08
C ASP A 35 9.04 7.32 8.83
N ASP A 36 9.14 7.39 10.16
CA ASP A 36 9.45 6.26 11.03
C ASP A 36 8.51 5.08 10.79
N ARG A 37 7.28 5.32 10.34
CA ARG A 37 6.32 4.24 10.02
C ARG A 37 6.81 3.27 8.97
N TYR A 38 7.68 3.69 8.05
CA TYR A 38 8.16 2.86 6.94
C TYR A 38 9.58 2.34 7.14
N SER A 39 10.33 2.83 8.13
CA SER A 39 11.78 2.58 8.26
C SER A 39 12.15 1.10 8.28
N GLU A 40 11.50 0.32 9.14
CA GLU A 40 11.76 -1.13 9.21
C GLU A 40 11.35 -1.86 7.93
N PHE A 41 10.24 -1.46 7.29
CA PHE A 41 9.82 -2.04 6.03
C PHE A 41 10.82 -1.72 4.91
N VAL A 42 11.26 -0.47 4.79
CA VAL A 42 12.26 -0.03 3.81
C VAL A 42 13.56 -0.81 3.95
N LYS A 43 14.02 -1.04 5.19
CA LYS A 43 15.20 -1.85 5.47
C LYS A 43 15.05 -3.30 5.00
N ARG A 44 13.90 -3.94 5.28
CA ARG A 44 13.63 -5.33 4.82
C ARG A 44 13.47 -5.40 3.30
N LEU A 45 12.74 -4.45 2.71
CA LEU A 45 12.55 -4.32 1.27
C LEU A 45 13.89 -4.18 0.55
N LYS A 46 14.77 -3.28 1.03
CA LYS A 46 16.13 -3.12 0.50
C LYS A 46 16.91 -4.42 0.53
N GLY A 47 16.88 -5.15 1.66
CA GLY A 47 17.55 -6.44 1.80
C GLY A 47 17.09 -7.45 0.75
N ALA A 48 15.77 -7.55 0.53
CA ALA A 48 15.18 -8.45 -0.45
C ALA A 48 15.47 -8.02 -1.90
N MET A 49 15.39 -6.73 -2.22
CA MET A 49 15.74 -6.19 -3.53
C MET A 49 17.22 -6.42 -3.87
N ALA A 50 18.12 -6.12 -2.93
CA ALA A 50 19.55 -6.32 -3.10
C ALA A 50 19.92 -7.80 -3.28
N ALA A 51 19.26 -8.72 -2.56
CA ALA A 51 19.43 -10.15 -2.74
C ALA A 51 19.01 -10.62 -4.14
N MET A 52 18.05 -9.93 -4.77
CA MET A 52 17.58 -10.20 -6.13
C MET A 52 18.37 -9.45 -7.21
N GLY A 53 19.26 -8.52 -6.85
CA GLY A 53 19.89 -7.59 -7.80
C GLY A 53 18.91 -6.60 -8.44
N GLU A 54 17.73 -6.40 -7.87
CA GLU A 54 16.65 -5.59 -8.46
C GLU A 54 16.74 -4.13 -8.00
N THR A 55 16.79 -3.18 -8.93
CA THR A 55 16.84 -1.72 -8.65
C THR A 55 15.58 -0.99 -9.13
N GLN A 56 14.53 -1.74 -9.44
CA GLN A 56 13.23 -1.21 -9.82
C GLN A 56 12.15 -1.83 -8.93
N LEU A 57 11.18 -1.02 -8.50
CA LEU A 57 9.93 -1.48 -7.92
C LEU A 57 8.86 -1.55 -9.01
N LEU A 58 8.03 -2.60 -8.97
CA LEU A 58 6.78 -2.68 -9.73
C LEU A 58 5.63 -2.55 -8.75
N ASP A 59 5.04 -1.37 -8.64
CA ASP A 59 3.93 -1.13 -7.74
C ASP A 59 2.63 -1.57 -8.41
N MET A 60 1.94 -2.51 -7.76
CA MET A 60 0.73 -3.16 -8.26
C MET A 60 -0.46 -2.65 -7.44
N ALA A 61 -1.50 -2.21 -8.14
CA ALA A 61 -2.61 -1.47 -7.54
C ALA A 61 -2.14 -0.15 -6.90
N SER A 62 -1.40 0.65 -7.67
CA SER A 62 -0.80 1.91 -7.23
C SER A 62 -1.82 2.97 -6.78
N GLY A 63 -3.07 2.91 -7.26
CA GLY A 63 -4.06 3.96 -7.07
C GLY A 63 -3.48 5.33 -7.48
N SER A 64 -3.36 6.25 -6.51
CA SER A 64 -2.73 7.56 -6.69
C SER A 64 -1.21 7.58 -6.38
N ALA A 65 -0.51 6.48 -6.63
CA ALA A 65 0.92 6.21 -6.35
C ALA A 65 1.33 5.98 -4.88
N GLY A 66 0.35 5.94 -3.96
CA GLY A 66 0.53 5.54 -2.56
C GLY A 66 1.80 6.08 -1.87
N PRO A 67 2.51 5.25 -1.09
CA PRO A 67 3.76 5.64 -0.43
C PRO A 67 5.00 5.50 -1.32
N VAL A 68 4.87 5.10 -2.60
CA VAL A 68 6.02 4.76 -3.46
C VAL A 68 7.07 5.86 -3.55
N PRO A 69 6.73 7.15 -3.79
CA PRO A 69 7.74 8.21 -3.82
C PRO A 69 8.53 8.29 -2.51
N LYS A 70 7.84 8.11 -1.38
CA LYS A 70 8.48 8.15 -0.06
C LYS A 70 9.36 6.93 0.18
N LEU A 71 8.93 5.74 -0.23
CA LEU A 71 9.75 4.53 -0.16
C LEU A 71 11.04 4.69 -0.98
N LEU A 72 10.95 5.26 -2.19
CA LEU A 72 12.13 5.54 -3.03
C LEU A 72 13.08 6.55 -2.38
N GLU A 73 12.54 7.61 -1.77
CA GLU A 73 13.33 8.59 -1.00
C GLU A 73 14.05 7.92 0.18
N MET A 74 13.33 7.11 0.97
CA MET A 74 13.88 6.44 2.15
C MET A 74 14.89 5.35 1.79
N LEU A 75 14.65 4.58 0.73
CA LEU A 75 15.62 3.61 0.21
C LEU A 75 16.95 4.30 -0.11
N GLU A 76 16.92 5.48 -0.72
CA GLU A 76 18.14 6.21 -1.06
C GLU A 76 18.78 6.88 0.17
N THR A 77 17.99 7.61 0.96
CA THR A 77 18.49 8.45 2.05
C THR A 77 18.85 7.69 3.33
N GLN A 78 18.13 6.61 3.64
CA GLN A 78 18.34 5.82 4.86
C GLN A 78 19.16 4.56 4.60
N GLU A 79 18.95 3.92 3.44
CA GLU A 79 19.58 2.62 3.13
C GLU A 79 20.66 2.71 2.03
N GLY A 80 20.92 3.90 1.47
CA GLY A 80 21.92 4.11 0.43
C GLY A 80 21.62 3.36 -0.88
N TYR A 81 20.36 3.01 -1.13
CA TYR A 81 19.93 2.14 -2.21
C TYR A 81 19.11 2.91 -3.25
N LYS A 82 19.70 3.14 -4.42
CA LYS A 82 19.03 3.85 -5.51
C LYS A 82 18.10 2.92 -6.27
N ALA A 83 16.81 3.23 -6.22
CA ALA A 83 15.78 2.51 -6.97
C ALA A 83 14.89 3.44 -7.80
N THR A 84 14.28 2.86 -8.82
CA THR A 84 13.20 3.45 -9.63
C THR A 84 11.88 2.73 -9.35
N ALA A 85 10.75 3.27 -9.80
CA ALA A 85 9.47 2.58 -9.75
C ALA A 85 8.69 2.67 -11.07
N LEU A 86 7.99 1.61 -11.40
CA LEU A 86 6.96 1.56 -12.42
C LEU A 86 5.60 1.36 -11.74
N LEU A 87 4.71 2.34 -11.87
CA LEU A 87 3.36 2.32 -11.30
C LEU A 87 2.38 1.59 -12.22
N THR A 88 1.60 0.68 -11.66
CA THR A 88 0.58 -0.08 -12.40
C THR A 88 -0.70 -0.22 -11.59
N ASP A 89 -1.83 -0.25 -12.30
CA ASP A 89 -3.13 -0.44 -11.67
C ASP A 89 -4.09 -1.15 -12.63
N LEU A 90 -5.11 -1.80 -12.09
CA LEU A 90 -6.23 -2.32 -12.88
C LEU A 90 -7.07 -1.17 -13.45
N TYR A 91 -7.12 -0.04 -12.74
CA TYR A 91 -7.80 1.19 -13.13
C TYR A 91 -6.83 2.39 -13.04
N PRO A 92 -5.92 2.58 -14.01
CA PRO A 92 -4.88 3.61 -13.93
C PRO A 92 -5.42 5.04 -13.76
N GLU A 93 -5.05 5.71 -12.66
CA GLU A 93 -5.34 7.12 -12.41
C GLU A 93 -4.27 8.02 -13.07
N ILE A 94 -4.38 8.17 -14.39
CA ILE A 94 -3.36 8.83 -15.23
C ILE A 94 -2.98 10.23 -14.72
N SER A 95 -3.96 11.04 -14.32
CA SER A 95 -3.69 12.39 -13.79
C SER A 95 -2.92 12.39 -12.47
N ALA A 96 -3.01 11.33 -11.66
CA ALA A 96 -2.19 11.18 -10.47
C ALA A 96 -0.78 10.73 -10.84
N PHE A 97 -0.66 9.75 -11.74
CA PHE A 97 0.63 9.25 -12.22
C PHE A 97 1.47 10.33 -12.91
N GLU A 98 0.87 11.16 -13.76
CA GLU A 98 1.57 12.28 -14.40
C GLU A 98 2.14 13.28 -13.39
N LYS A 99 1.38 13.62 -12.34
CA LYS A 99 1.85 14.52 -11.29
C LYS A 99 3.02 13.93 -10.53
N VAL A 100 2.94 12.64 -10.18
CA VAL A 100 3.97 11.95 -9.42
C VAL A 100 5.24 11.77 -10.26
N LYS A 101 5.11 11.43 -11.55
CA LYS A 101 6.23 11.39 -12.51
C LYS A 101 6.89 12.77 -12.66
N ALA A 102 6.10 13.83 -12.82
CA ALA A 102 6.62 15.20 -12.93
C ALA A 102 7.38 15.64 -11.66
N ALA A 103 6.93 15.22 -10.48
CA ALA A 103 7.62 15.48 -9.21
C ALA A 103 8.87 14.61 -9.00
N ASN A 104 9.01 13.49 -9.72
CA ASN A 104 10.09 12.52 -9.56
C ASN A 104 10.73 12.14 -10.92
N PRO A 105 11.27 13.12 -11.67
CA PRO A 105 11.74 12.91 -13.03
C PRO A 105 12.87 11.87 -13.09
N GLY A 106 12.76 10.91 -13.99
CA GLY A 106 13.73 9.82 -14.16
C GLY A 106 13.72 8.76 -13.06
N ARG A 107 12.89 8.91 -12.01
CA ARG A 107 12.77 7.93 -10.92
C ARG A 107 11.48 7.13 -10.96
N ILE A 108 10.38 7.74 -11.40
CA ILE A 108 9.07 7.11 -11.46
C ILE A 108 8.53 7.17 -12.89
N ASP A 109 8.07 6.04 -13.39
CA ASP A 109 7.24 5.94 -14.59
C ASP A 109 5.95 5.17 -14.29
N TYR A 110 5.06 5.06 -15.27
CA TYR A 110 3.77 4.40 -15.09
C TYR A 110 3.27 3.72 -16.37
N VAL A 111 2.32 2.81 -16.20
CA VAL A 111 1.60 2.14 -17.29
C VAL A 111 0.21 2.78 -17.43
N THR A 112 -0.17 3.14 -18.66
CA THR A 112 -1.46 3.78 -18.97
C THR A 112 -2.61 2.79 -19.14
N THR A 113 -2.29 1.53 -19.42
CA THR A 113 -3.26 0.45 -19.64
C THR A 113 -3.51 -0.35 -18.35
N PRO A 114 -4.71 -0.91 -18.15
CA PRO A 114 -4.99 -1.82 -17.05
C PRO A 114 -3.97 -2.95 -16.92
N VAL A 115 -3.52 -3.22 -15.69
CA VAL A 115 -2.65 -4.34 -15.34
C VAL A 115 -3.29 -5.14 -14.21
N ASP A 116 -3.60 -6.40 -14.46
CA ASP A 116 -4.12 -7.32 -13.45
C ASP A 116 -2.96 -7.87 -12.60
N ALA A 117 -2.98 -7.60 -11.29
CA ALA A 117 -1.97 -8.08 -10.35
C ALA A 117 -1.94 -9.61 -10.20
N THR A 118 -3.01 -10.31 -10.60
CA THR A 118 -3.08 -11.78 -10.60
C THR A 118 -2.45 -12.41 -11.84
N ALA A 119 -2.11 -11.60 -12.85
CA ALA A 119 -1.56 -12.04 -14.13
C ALA A 119 -0.66 -10.94 -14.74
N VAL A 120 0.42 -10.59 -14.04
CA VAL A 120 1.31 -9.49 -14.46
C VAL A 120 2.04 -9.86 -15.75
N PRO A 121 2.06 -9.01 -16.80
CA PRO A 121 2.83 -9.30 -18.01
C PRO A 121 4.32 -9.55 -17.73
N ALA A 122 4.87 -10.64 -18.29
CA ALA A 122 6.28 -11.03 -18.07
C ALA A 122 7.32 -10.02 -18.60
N THR A 123 6.87 -9.07 -19.43
CA THR A 123 7.66 -7.92 -19.89
C THR A 123 7.94 -6.93 -18.76
N PHE A 124 7.07 -6.84 -17.74
CA PHE A 124 7.28 -5.97 -16.59
C PHE A 124 8.29 -6.60 -15.62
N LYS A 125 9.36 -5.85 -15.36
CA LYS A 125 10.43 -6.19 -14.41
C LYS A 125 10.23 -5.36 -13.13
N GLY A 126 11.22 -5.34 -12.25
CA GLY A 126 11.13 -4.82 -10.89
C GLY A 126 10.66 -5.81 -9.82
N PHE A 127 11.10 -5.57 -8.60
CA PHE A 127 10.62 -6.20 -7.39
C PHE A 127 9.18 -5.74 -7.13
N ARG A 128 8.25 -6.67 -7.06
CA ARG A 128 6.82 -6.35 -6.99
C ARG A 128 6.47 -5.81 -5.62
N ILE A 129 5.60 -4.82 -5.56
CA ILE A 129 5.12 -4.27 -4.30
C ILE A 129 3.61 -3.99 -4.37
N MET A 130 2.92 -4.20 -3.25
CA MET A 130 1.55 -3.73 -3.02
C MET A 130 1.50 -3.02 -1.68
N CYS A 131 1.10 -1.75 -1.70
CA CYS A 131 1.02 -0.92 -0.50
C CYS A 131 -0.44 -0.60 -0.17
N ASN A 132 -0.91 -1.08 0.97
CA ASN A 132 -2.24 -0.80 1.52
C ASN A 132 -3.39 -1.12 0.53
N SER A 133 -3.24 -2.19 -0.25
CA SER A 133 -4.18 -2.59 -1.29
C SER A 133 -4.47 -4.10 -1.30
N PHE A 134 -3.62 -4.92 -0.67
CA PHE A 134 -3.75 -6.37 -0.71
C PHE A 134 -4.98 -6.87 0.07
N HIS A 135 -5.37 -6.15 1.12
CA HIS A 135 -6.61 -6.43 1.86
C HIS A 135 -7.87 -6.31 1.00
N HIS A 136 -7.82 -5.63 -0.16
CA HIS A 136 -8.98 -5.58 -1.04
C HIS A 136 -9.30 -6.94 -1.67
N LEU A 137 -8.26 -7.74 -1.91
CA LEU A 137 -8.35 -9.02 -2.61
C LEU A 137 -8.98 -10.09 -1.71
N PRO A 138 -9.98 -10.85 -2.19
CA PRO A 138 -10.41 -12.07 -1.52
C PRO A 138 -9.30 -13.14 -1.55
N PRO A 139 -9.34 -14.16 -0.67
CA PRO A 139 -8.22 -15.09 -0.48
C PRO A 139 -7.75 -15.82 -1.74
N ASP A 140 -8.67 -16.17 -2.63
CA ASP A 140 -8.36 -16.82 -3.90
C ASP A 140 -7.59 -15.89 -4.85
N MET A 141 -7.98 -14.61 -4.95
CA MET A 141 -7.23 -13.61 -5.73
C MET A 141 -5.90 -13.25 -5.09
N ALA A 142 -5.88 -13.06 -3.76
CA ALA A 142 -4.66 -12.80 -2.99
C ALA A 142 -3.61 -13.90 -3.23
N ARG A 143 -4.03 -15.17 -3.18
CA ARG A 143 -3.16 -16.32 -3.48
C ARG A 143 -2.68 -16.32 -4.93
N LYS A 144 -3.52 -15.92 -5.90
CA LYS A 144 -3.11 -15.81 -7.32
C LYS A 144 -2.03 -14.76 -7.54
N VAL A 145 -2.10 -13.59 -6.87
CA VAL A 145 -1.04 -12.57 -6.94
C VAL A 145 0.30 -13.15 -6.46
N LEU A 146 0.30 -13.83 -5.32
CA LEU A 146 1.50 -14.47 -4.78
C LEU A 146 2.02 -15.58 -5.70
N ALA A 147 1.11 -16.41 -6.24
CA ALA A 147 1.46 -17.49 -7.15
C ALA A 147 2.03 -16.98 -8.49
N ASP A 148 1.52 -15.87 -9.02
CA ASP A 148 2.07 -15.25 -10.23
C ASP A 148 3.50 -14.73 -10.01
N ALA A 149 3.79 -14.16 -8.82
CA ALA A 149 5.15 -13.75 -8.46
C ALA A 149 6.10 -14.95 -8.41
N VAL A 150 5.66 -16.07 -7.81
CA VAL A 150 6.41 -17.34 -7.76
C VAL A 150 6.64 -17.90 -9.16
N ALA A 151 5.59 -17.99 -9.98
CA ALA A 151 5.66 -18.55 -11.34
C ALA A 151 6.66 -17.78 -12.22
N GLN A 152 6.76 -16.46 -12.02
CA GLN A 152 7.68 -15.60 -12.76
C GLN A 152 9.03 -15.37 -12.04
N ARG A 153 9.29 -16.07 -10.93
CA ARG A 153 10.50 -15.95 -10.11
C ARG A 153 10.82 -14.51 -9.70
N ARG A 154 9.79 -13.72 -9.41
CA ARG A 154 9.93 -12.32 -8.97
C ARG A 154 9.86 -12.22 -7.45
N GLY A 155 10.60 -11.27 -6.89
CA GLY A 155 10.38 -10.83 -5.52
C GLY A 155 9.04 -10.09 -5.39
N ILE A 156 8.37 -10.21 -4.25
CA ILE A 156 7.12 -9.53 -3.93
C ILE A 156 7.14 -9.05 -2.48
N ALA A 157 6.71 -7.80 -2.25
CA ALA A 157 6.49 -7.23 -0.92
C ALA A 157 5.04 -6.74 -0.80
N ILE A 158 4.41 -7.03 0.32
CA ILE A 158 3.11 -6.51 0.70
C ILE A 158 3.27 -5.76 2.01
N MET A 159 2.74 -4.54 2.04
CA MET A 159 2.75 -3.68 3.21
C MET A 159 1.34 -3.19 3.49
N GLU A 160 0.86 -3.40 4.71
CA GLU A 160 -0.46 -2.97 5.16
C GLU A 160 -0.32 -2.08 6.39
N LEU A 161 -0.81 -0.84 6.29
CA LEU A 161 -0.79 0.16 7.37
C LEU A 161 -1.98 0.04 8.32
N VAL A 162 -2.90 -0.88 8.00
CA VAL A 162 -4.08 -1.23 8.78
C VAL A 162 -3.94 -2.67 9.30
N GLU A 163 -4.52 -2.94 10.47
CA GLU A 163 -4.46 -4.27 11.09
C GLU A 163 -5.80 -4.67 11.74
N ARG A 164 -6.18 -5.95 11.59
CA ARG A 164 -7.37 -6.54 12.21
C ARG A 164 -7.20 -6.85 13.70
N ARG A 165 -6.91 -5.82 14.50
CA ARG A 165 -6.80 -5.91 15.96
C ARG A 165 -7.56 -4.79 16.65
N GLY A 166 -8.15 -5.08 17.81
CA GLY A 166 -8.97 -4.13 18.57
C GLY A 166 -8.33 -2.74 18.72
N PRO A 167 -7.08 -2.62 19.20
CA PRO A 167 -6.41 -1.32 19.32
C PRO A 167 -6.19 -0.59 17.98
N ALA A 168 -5.81 -1.32 16.92
CA ALA A 168 -5.62 -0.75 15.58
C ALA A 168 -6.96 -0.30 14.97
N ILE A 169 -8.01 -1.10 15.12
CA ILE A 169 -9.38 -0.74 14.70
C ILE A 169 -9.87 0.51 15.46
N ALA A 170 -9.63 0.59 16.77
CA ALA A 170 -10.01 1.74 17.58
C ALA A 170 -9.24 3.02 17.17
N MET A 171 -7.95 2.89 16.88
CA MET A 171 -7.12 3.96 16.31
C MET A 171 -7.65 4.45 14.97
N THR A 172 -7.99 3.53 14.07
CA THR A 172 -8.53 3.87 12.76
C THR A 172 -9.93 4.49 12.88
N ALA A 173 -10.77 3.98 13.76
CA ALA A 173 -12.07 4.59 14.07
C ALA A 173 -11.94 6.01 14.66
N ALA A 174 -10.82 6.30 15.35
CA ALA A 174 -10.50 7.65 15.82
C ALA A 174 -10.22 8.64 14.66
N ALA A 175 -10.25 8.21 13.39
CA ALA A 175 -10.34 9.11 12.24
C ALA A 175 -11.52 10.11 12.35
N LEU A 176 -12.63 9.75 13.02
CA LEU A 176 -13.71 10.69 13.33
C LEU A 176 -13.23 11.94 14.08
N ILE A 177 -12.16 11.82 14.87
CA ILE A 177 -11.55 12.90 15.65
C ILE A 177 -10.34 13.48 14.89
N ASN A 178 -9.50 12.63 14.31
CA ASN A 178 -8.26 13.06 13.64
C ASN A 178 -8.53 13.83 12.34
N VAL A 179 -9.58 13.50 11.59
CA VAL A 179 -9.93 14.20 10.34
C VAL A 179 -10.25 15.68 10.61
N PRO A 180 -11.17 16.04 11.54
CA PRO A 180 -11.38 17.44 11.92
C PRO A 180 -10.13 18.15 12.44
N LEU A 181 -9.26 17.48 13.20
CA LEU A 181 -8.05 18.10 13.74
C LEU A 181 -7.01 18.43 12.66
N THR A 182 -6.85 17.55 11.68
CA THR A 182 -5.81 17.67 10.64
C THR A 182 -6.26 18.47 9.42
N THR A 183 -7.57 18.50 9.12
CA THR A 183 -8.14 19.17 7.94
C THR A 183 -7.63 20.59 7.65
N PRO A 184 -7.42 21.49 8.65
CA PRO A 184 -6.95 22.86 8.40
C PRO A 184 -5.52 22.93 7.85
N PHE A 185 -4.72 21.89 8.09
CA PHE A 185 -3.31 21.83 7.69
C PHE A 185 -3.10 21.19 6.32
N ILE A 186 -4.11 20.46 5.81
CA ILE A 186 -4.08 19.85 4.48
C ILE A 186 -4.12 20.96 3.42
N ARG A 187 -3.16 20.92 2.47
CA ARG A 187 -3.05 21.91 1.39
C ARG A 187 -3.36 21.28 0.02
N PRO A 188 -3.97 22.05 -0.92
CA PRO A 188 -4.53 23.39 -0.73
C PRO A 188 -5.77 23.36 0.19
N VAL A 189 -6.07 24.45 0.89
CA VAL A 189 -7.28 24.57 1.72
C VAL A 189 -8.48 24.71 0.77
N ARG A 190 -9.52 23.91 0.99
CA ARG A 190 -10.70 23.89 0.12
C ARG A 190 -11.99 24.06 0.92
N ALA A 191 -12.86 24.95 0.46
CA ALA A 191 -14.15 25.21 1.11
C ALA A 191 -15.05 23.98 1.15
N ASP A 192 -15.04 23.16 0.08
CA ASP A 192 -15.78 21.90 0.02
C ASP A 192 -15.34 20.92 1.12
N ARG A 193 -14.02 20.73 1.30
CA ARG A 193 -13.47 19.89 2.37
C ARG A 193 -13.81 20.43 3.76
N LEU A 194 -13.67 21.74 3.99
CA LEU A 194 -14.03 22.34 5.29
C LEU A 194 -15.51 22.13 5.62
N ALA A 195 -16.42 22.36 4.67
CA ALA A 195 -17.85 22.15 4.86
C ALA A 195 -18.19 20.68 5.15
N LEU A 196 -17.62 19.75 4.38
CA LEU A 196 -17.84 18.31 4.50
C LEU A 196 -17.06 17.64 5.67
N THR A 197 -16.22 18.41 6.36
CA THR A 197 -15.58 17.99 7.60
C THR A 197 -16.31 18.55 8.83
N TYR A 198 -16.67 19.84 8.83
CA TYR A 198 -17.16 20.52 10.04
C TYR A 198 -18.67 20.77 10.08
N LEU A 199 -19.31 21.07 8.95
CA LEU A 199 -20.75 21.35 8.91
C LEU A 199 -21.57 20.08 8.72
N MET A 200 -21.09 19.21 7.84
CA MET A 200 -21.68 17.91 7.57
C MET A 200 -20.54 16.90 7.53
N PRO A 201 -20.22 16.19 8.63
CA PRO A 201 -18.96 15.44 8.81
C PRO A 201 -18.89 14.14 7.99
N LEU A 202 -19.25 14.20 6.70
CA LEU A 202 -19.24 13.07 5.78
C LEU A 202 -17.83 12.56 5.51
N ILE A 203 -16.82 13.44 5.45
CA ILE A 203 -15.42 13.01 5.25
C ILE A 203 -14.92 12.23 6.48
N PRO A 204 -15.03 12.73 7.73
CA PRO A 204 -14.70 11.95 8.91
C PRO A 204 -15.42 10.60 8.97
N ILE A 205 -16.73 10.58 8.69
CA ILE A 205 -17.53 9.35 8.72
C ILE A 205 -17.05 8.35 7.67
N ALA A 206 -16.86 8.80 6.42
CA ALA A 206 -16.37 7.93 5.35
C ALA A 206 -14.97 7.38 5.66
N ALA A 207 -14.04 8.25 6.09
CA ALA A 207 -12.68 7.84 6.45
C ALA A 207 -12.66 6.81 7.59
N ALA A 208 -13.50 7.00 8.61
CA ALA A 208 -13.60 6.05 9.72
C ALA A 208 -14.24 4.73 9.30
N PHE A 209 -15.29 4.77 8.46
CA PHE A 209 -15.93 3.56 7.95
C PHE A 209 -14.96 2.76 7.08
N ASP A 210 -14.39 3.39 6.05
CA ASP A 210 -13.47 2.72 5.13
C ASP A 210 -12.24 2.21 5.88
N GLY A 211 -11.64 3.01 6.74
CA GLY A 211 -10.50 2.56 7.54
C GLY A 211 -10.83 1.36 8.45
N VAL A 212 -12.00 1.34 9.10
CA VAL A 212 -12.43 0.18 9.90
C VAL A 212 -12.64 -1.04 9.00
N VAL A 213 -13.26 -0.86 7.83
CA VAL A 213 -13.44 -1.92 6.85
C VAL A 213 -12.09 -2.46 6.37
N SER A 214 -11.13 -1.60 6.03
CA SER A 214 -9.77 -2.00 5.65
C SER A 214 -9.12 -2.82 6.77
N CYS A 215 -9.21 -2.40 8.04
CA CYS A 215 -8.76 -3.20 9.17
C CYS A 215 -9.43 -4.59 9.19
N LEU A 216 -10.75 -4.69 9.00
CA LEU A 216 -11.48 -5.97 8.99
C LEU A 216 -11.15 -6.86 7.78
N ARG A 217 -10.69 -6.27 6.68
CA ARG A 217 -10.25 -6.95 5.45
C ARG A 217 -8.78 -7.36 5.48
N THR A 218 -7.95 -6.79 6.36
CA THR A 218 -6.52 -7.16 6.43
C THR A 218 -6.32 -8.61 6.84
N TYR A 219 -5.31 -9.26 6.27
CA TYR A 219 -4.91 -10.62 6.64
C TYR A 219 -4.02 -10.61 7.88
N SER A 220 -4.21 -11.57 8.78
CA SER A 220 -3.27 -11.80 9.88
C SER A 220 -1.99 -12.48 9.41
N VAL A 221 -0.99 -12.59 10.28
CA VAL A 221 0.25 -13.35 10.01
C VAL A 221 -0.06 -14.79 9.64
N GLU A 222 -0.98 -15.42 10.35
CA GLU A 222 -1.40 -16.82 10.13
C GLU A 222 -2.10 -16.97 8.78
N GLU A 223 -3.05 -16.09 8.47
CA GLU A 223 -3.75 -16.11 7.18
C GLU A 223 -2.78 -15.85 6.01
N MET A 224 -1.79 -14.97 6.18
CA MET A 224 -0.73 -14.76 5.19
C MET A 224 0.15 -16.01 5.01
N ARG A 225 0.47 -16.73 6.09
CA ARG A 225 1.19 -18.01 6.02
C ARG A 225 0.37 -19.10 5.31
N GLU A 226 -0.94 -19.13 5.53
CA GLU A 226 -1.85 -20.01 4.80
C GLU A 226 -1.89 -19.67 3.31
N LEU A 227 -1.93 -18.38 2.96
CA LEU A 227 -1.88 -17.93 1.56
C LEU A 227 -0.60 -18.33 0.85
N THR A 228 0.55 -18.37 1.54
CA THR A 228 1.84 -18.80 0.97
C THR A 228 2.10 -20.30 1.08
N HIS A 229 1.31 -21.04 1.85
CA HIS A 229 1.52 -22.47 2.05
C HIS A 229 1.47 -23.23 0.72
N GLY A 230 2.52 -24.00 0.43
CA GLY A 230 2.67 -24.75 -0.83
C GLY A 230 2.93 -23.89 -2.07
N LEU A 231 3.29 -22.61 -1.92
CA LEU A 231 3.73 -21.76 -3.02
C LEU A 231 5.26 -21.66 -3.05
N GLY A 232 5.87 -22.29 -4.05
CA GLY A 232 7.30 -22.24 -4.33
C GLY A 232 8.15 -22.84 -3.21
N ASP A 233 8.49 -24.12 -3.31
CA ASP A 233 9.34 -24.80 -2.30
C ASP A 233 10.73 -24.16 -2.18
N ASP A 234 11.17 -23.45 -3.22
CA ASP A 234 12.40 -22.67 -3.26
C ASP A 234 12.18 -21.17 -2.97
N TYR A 235 11.00 -20.76 -2.51
CA TYR A 235 10.71 -19.39 -2.06
C TYR A 235 10.89 -19.23 -0.56
N VAL A 236 11.50 -18.12 -0.18
CA VAL A 236 11.62 -17.67 1.20
C VAL A 236 10.54 -16.63 1.44
N TRP A 237 9.71 -16.88 2.45
CA TRP A 237 8.63 -15.99 2.88
C TRP A 237 8.91 -15.42 4.27
N GLU A 238 9.10 -14.11 4.35
CA GLU A 238 9.21 -13.34 5.59
C GLU A 238 7.84 -12.71 5.87
N ILE A 239 7.14 -13.15 6.92
CA ILE A 239 5.78 -12.70 7.24
C ILE A 239 5.76 -12.27 8.70
N GLU A 240 5.66 -10.97 8.93
CA GLU A 240 5.80 -10.37 10.24
C GLU A 240 4.88 -9.17 10.41
N ARG A 241 4.58 -8.90 11.68
CA ARG A 241 4.02 -7.62 12.11
C ARG A 241 5.17 -6.74 12.58
N LEU A 242 5.50 -5.73 11.79
CA LEU A 242 6.51 -4.75 12.16
C LEU A 242 5.92 -3.74 13.14
N THR A 243 6.62 -3.47 14.24
CA THR A 243 6.29 -2.38 15.16
C THR A 243 7.54 -1.55 15.40
N ASN A 244 7.38 -0.23 15.43
CA ASN A 244 8.45 0.69 15.83
C ASN A 244 7.84 1.90 16.55
N PRO A 245 8.64 2.79 17.17
CA PRO A 245 8.12 3.95 17.89
C PRO A 245 7.19 4.85 17.05
N GLY A 246 7.42 4.96 15.74
CA GLY A 246 6.57 5.71 14.81
C GLY A 246 5.29 5.00 14.38
N ASN A 247 5.24 3.67 14.54
CA ASN A 247 4.08 2.82 14.27
C ASN A 247 3.83 1.81 15.42
N PRO A 248 3.36 2.28 16.59
CA PRO A 248 3.12 1.40 17.74
C PRO A 248 1.97 0.41 17.51
N PHE A 249 1.07 0.72 16.57
CA PHE A 249 -0.07 -0.13 16.20
C PHE A 249 0.28 -1.20 15.17
N GLY A 250 1.48 -1.12 14.62
CA GLY A 250 2.07 -2.15 13.77
C GLY A 250 1.69 -2.04 12.31
N MET A 251 2.49 -2.68 11.48
CA MET A 251 2.34 -2.79 10.03
C MET A 251 2.46 -4.27 9.70
N MET A 252 1.51 -4.79 8.93
CA MET A 252 1.59 -6.14 8.43
C MET A 252 2.49 -6.16 7.19
N MET A 253 3.49 -7.04 7.21
CA MET A 253 4.45 -7.21 6.12
C MET A 253 4.49 -8.67 5.67
N LEU A 254 4.54 -8.85 4.35
CA LEU A 254 4.95 -10.10 3.72
C LEU A 254 6.01 -9.77 2.67
N ILE A 255 7.14 -10.46 2.69
CA ILE A 255 8.16 -10.40 1.63
C ILE A 255 8.44 -11.83 1.15
N GLY A 256 8.32 -12.05 -0.15
CA GLY A 256 8.62 -13.30 -0.82
C GLY A 256 9.71 -13.13 -1.86
N ARG A 257 10.65 -14.08 -1.93
CA ARG A 257 11.66 -14.13 -3.01
C ARG A 257 12.21 -15.55 -3.17
N PRO A 258 12.77 -15.89 -4.35
CA PRO A 258 13.56 -17.11 -4.50
C PRO A 258 14.72 -17.20 -3.49
N ALA A 259 14.98 -18.40 -2.98
CA ALA A 259 16.06 -18.71 -2.05
C ALA A 259 17.44 -18.53 -2.70
N ASN A 260 17.58 -18.98 -3.95
CA ASN A 260 18.79 -18.87 -4.76
C ASN A 260 18.66 -17.73 -5.77
N ALA A 261 18.40 -16.52 -5.28
CA ALA A 261 18.52 -15.31 -6.06
C ALA A 261 20.02 -15.04 -6.33
N SER A 262 20.65 -15.86 -7.14
CA SER A 262 22.00 -15.59 -7.62
C SER A 262 21.91 -14.48 -8.66
N GLN A 263 22.77 -13.47 -8.50
CA GLN A 263 22.98 -12.36 -9.43
C GLN A 263 23.17 -12.95 -10.84
N ALA A 264 22.15 -12.83 -11.68
CA ALA A 264 22.25 -13.11 -13.11
C ALA A 264 22.66 -11.85 -13.86
#